data_AF-A0A940B915-F1
#
_entry.id   AF-A0A940B915-F1
#
_cell.length_a   1.000
_cell.length_b   1.000
_cell.length_c   1.000
_cell.angle_alpha   90.00
_cell.angle_beta   90.00
_cell.angle_gamma   90.00
#
_symmetry.space_group_name_H-M   'P 1'
#
loop_
_entity.id
_entity.type
_entity.pdbx_description
1 polymer ?
#
loop_
_entity_poly.entity_id
_entity_poly.type
_entity_poly.pdbx_seq_one_letter_code
_entity_poly.pdbx_strand_id
1 'polypeptide(L)'
;LIIPTHTWDEVGRDHPFYDVRTSVPCIGTLAKVAAFRKDGVRSLHPTHSVTVFGKGAAEFVKGEELCGSPAPVNSCLSRLYEEHGKVLLIGVGHERNTYLHAVDERLGLPDRLNPNPFVITIKDYDGNLLQSPPFRSHFCAASDQCVSEYYPNYKEAFEYTGCVKYAKLGAALVYICDCVGMTDTVKVLFERSDHDLVIRKETIPEEYYKG
;
A
#
# COMPACT_ATOMS: atom_id res chain seq x y z
N LEU A 1 5.01 -12.13 9.13
CA LEU A 1 5.74 -10.89 8.74
C LEU A 1 5.48 -10.65 7.26
N ILE A 2 5.20 -9.42 6.87
CA ILE A 2 4.95 -9.05 5.47
C ILE A 2 5.95 -7.95 5.12
N ILE A 3 6.64 -8.09 3.99
CA ILE A 3 7.54 -7.07 3.45
C ILE A 3 7.02 -6.69 2.06
N PRO A 4 6.76 -5.40 1.78
CA PRO A 4 6.38 -4.97 0.44
C PRO A 4 7.54 -5.24 -0.53
N THR A 5 7.21 -5.71 -1.73
CA THR A 5 8.17 -6.07 -2.79
C THR A 5 7.74 -5.48 -4.15
N HIS A 6 7.28 -4.24 -4.10
CA HIS A 6 6.69 -3.49 -5.20
C HIS A 6 7.58 -3.40 -6.43
N THR A 7 6.96 -3.43 -7.59
CA THR A 7 7.56 -3.48 -8.93
C THR A 7 6.95 -2.45 -9.88
N TRP A 8 6.16 -1.50 -9.36
CA TRP A 8 5.40 -0.51 -10.14
C TRP A 8 6.26 0.40 -11.04
N ASP A 9 7.56 0.51 -10.79
CA ASP A 9 8.47 1.34 -11.58
C ASP A 9 8.77 0.68 -12.94
N GLU A 10 8.91 -0.65 -12.94
CA GLU A 10 9.22 -1.46 -14.13
C GLU A 10 7.98 -2.12 -14.73
N VAL A 11 6.97 -2.42 -13.91
CA VAL A 11 5.74 -3.09 -14.33
C VAL A 11 4.65 -2.04 -14.50
N GLY A 12 4.40 -1.67 -15.75
CA GLY A 12 3.48 -0.60 -16.12
C GLY A 12 2.90 -0.79 -17.52
N ARG A 13 2.24 0.26 -18.04
CA ARG A 13 1.59 0.21 -19.36
C ARG A 13 2.59 -0.09 -20.48
N ASP A 14 3.79 0.47 -20.40
CA ASP A 14 4.83 0.32 -21.42
C ASP A 14 5.59 -1.01 -21.31
N HIS A 15 5.56 -1.63 -20.12
CA HIS A 15 6.14 -2.94 -19.86
C HIS A 15 5.19 -3.79 -18.98
N PRO A 16 4.09 -4.33 -19.55
CA PRO A 16 3.03 -4.97 -18.80
C PRO A 16 3.35 -6.44 -18.52
N PHE A 17 4.48 -6.71 -17.87
CA PHE A 17 4.95 -8.06 -17.57
C PHE A 17 5.55 -8.15 -16.16
N TYR A 18 5.06 -9.10 -15.37
CA TYR A 18 5.58 -9.42 -14.04
C TYR A 18 5.92 -10.90 -13.97
N ASP A 19 7.13 -11.23 -13.51
CA ASP A 19 7.56 -12.60 -13.22
C ASP A 19 7.94 -12.68 -11.74
N VAL A 20 7.20 -13.48 -10.98
CA VAL A 20 7.37 -13.58 -9.53
C VAL A 20 8.80 -13.99 -9.13
N ARG A 21 9.50 -14.73 -10.01
CA ARG A 21 10.86 -15.25 -9.77
C ARG A 21 11.96 -14.27 -10.17
N THR A 22 11.69 -13.31 -11.06
CA THR A 22 12.75 -12.47 -11.66
C THR A 22 12.51 -10.96 -11.57
N SER A 23 11.27 -10.47 -11.49
CA SER A 23 10.98 -9.03 -11.37
C SER A 23 11.54 -8.46 -10.07
N VAL A 24 12.46 -7.50 -10.18
CA VAL A 24 13.19 -6.94 -9.03
C VAL A 24 12.39 -5.80 -8.38
N PRO A 25 12.21 -5.80 -7.05
CA PRO A 25 11.53 -4.70 -6.38
C PRO A 25 12.21 -3.33 -6.51
N CYS A 26 11.42 -2.25 -6.59
CA CYS A 26 11.89 -0.87 -6.76
C CYS A 26 12.01 -0.06 -5.45
N ILE A 27 11.59 -0.61 -4.30
CA ILE A 27 11.48 0.14 -3.02
C ILE A 27 12.60 -0.15 -2.01
N GLY A 28 13.80 -0.50 -2.48
CA GLY A 28 15.01 -0.60 -1.65
C GLY A 28 15.46 -2.01 -1.29
N THR A 29 16.57 -2.09 -0.54
CA THR A 29 17.33 -3.34 -0.33
C THR A 29 16.56 -4.42 0.42
N LEU A 30 15.80 -4.06 1.46
CA LEU A 30 15.02 -5.05 2.22
C LEU A 30 13.98 -5.75 1.34
N ALA A 31 13.31 -5.01 0.47
CA ALA A 31 12.35 -5.54 -0.49
C ALA A 31 13.04 -6.48 -1.49
N LYS A 32 14.19 -6.07 -2.06
CA LYS A 32 14.98 -6.89 -2.99
C LYS A 32 15.42 -8.21 -2.34
N VAL A 33 15.88 -8.17 -1.09
CA VAL A 33 16.25 -9.38 -0.36
C VAL A 33 15.01 -10.24 -0.10
N ALA A 34 13.93 -9.67 0.44
CA ALA A 34 12.72 -10.40 0.79
C ALA A 34 12.12 -11.14 -0.42
N ALA A 35 12.03 -10.50 -1.58
CA ALA A 35 11.43 -11.05 -2.80
C ALA A 35 12.04 -12.39 -3.26
N PHE A 36 13.30 -12.66 -2.94
CA PHE A 36 14.03 -13.84 -3.40
C PHE A 36 14.43 -14.79 -2.26
N ARG A 37 13.96 -14.53 -1.05
CA ARG A 37 14.16 -15.43 0.09
C ARG A 37 13.29 -16.68 -0.06
N LYS A 38 13.92 -17.85 0.09
CA LYS A 38 13.25 -19.16 -0.05
C LYS A 38 12.29 -19.51 1.08
N ASP A 39 12.38 -18.83 2.22
CA ASP A 39 11.53 -19.04 3.40
C ASP A 39 10.31 -18.11 3.44
N GLY A 40 10.11 -17.29 2.40
CA GLY A 40 8.94 -16.45 2.21
C GLY A 40 8.16 -16.86 0.95
N VAL A 41 6.90 -16.43 0.87
CA VAL A 41 6.08 -16.57 -0.33
C VAL A 41 5.77 -15.17 -0.86
N ARG A 42 6.29 -14.85 -2.05
CA ARG A 42 5.96 -13.61 -2.75
C ARG A 42 4.63 -13.74 -3.50
N SER A 43 3.77 -12.74 -3.37
CA SER A 43 2.47 -12.70 -4.03
C SER A 43 2.57 -12.45 -5.54
N LEU A 44 1.46 -12.75 -6.22
CA LEU A 44 1.33 -12.60 -7.67
C LEU A 44 0.79 -11.22 -8.10
N HIS A 45 0.71 -10.26 -7.18
CA HIS A 45 0.29 -8.91 -7.53
C HIS A 45 1.35 -8.25 -8.42
N PRO A 46 1.02 -7.80 -9.65
CA PRO A 46 2.03 -7.41 -10.63
C PRO A 46 2.84 -6.15 -10.28
N THR A 47 2.25 -5.18 -9.59
CA THR A 47 2.89 -3.90 -9.26
C THR A 47 3.16 -3.71 -7.76
N HIS A 48 2.32 -4.27 -6.89
CA HIS A 48 2.35 -4.11 -5.43
C HIS A 48 2.54 -5.44 -4.70
N SER A 49 3.31 -6.37 -5.30
CA SER A 49 3.59 -7.67 -4.66
C SER A 49 4.14 -7.49 -3.25
N VAL A 50 3.85 -8.45 -2.38
CA VAL A 50 4.41 -8.55 -1.03
C VAL A 50 5.06 -9.91 -0.85
N THR A 51 6.08 -10.00 -0.01
CA THR A 51 6.57 -11.29 0.49
C THR A 51 6.11 -11.52 1.90
N VAL A 52 5.47 -12.67 2.12
CA VAL A 52 4.91 -13.08 3.41
C VAL A 52 5.73 -14.21 3.99
N PHE A 53 6.12 -14.07 5.25
CA PHE A 53 6.89 -15.05 6.00
C PHE A 53 6.07 -15.58 7.18
N GLY A 54 6.20 -16.89 7.42
CA GLY A 54 5.62 -17.58 8.56
C GLY A 54 4.41 -18.44 8.21
N LYS A 55 3.70 -18.89 9.26
CA LYS A 55 2.53 -19.75 9.14
C LYS A 55 1.43 -19.03 8.35
N GLY A 56 0.86 -19.72 7.35
CA GLY A 56 -0.24 -19.19 6.54
C GLY A 56 0.20 -18.28 5.38
N ALA A 57 1.50 -18.09 5.14
CA ALA A 57 2.00 -17.20 4.09
C ALA A 57 1.40 -17.48 2.70
N ALA A 58 1.38 -18.75 2.28
CA ALA A 58 0.83 -19.16 0.99
C ALA A 58 -0.66 -18.86 0.85
N GLU A 59 -1.44 -19.05 1.91
CA GLU A 59 -2.88 -18.73 1.90
C GLU A 59 -3.09 -17.21 1.91
N PHE A 60 -2.27 -16.47 2.65
CA PHE A 60 -2.38 -15.02 2.73
C PHE A 60 -2.16 -14.36 1.37
N VAL A 61 -1.20 -14.81 0.56
CA VAL A 61 -0.92 -14.21 -0.75
C VAL A 61 -1.87 -14.62 -1.88
N LYS A 62 -2.78 -15.56 -1.62
CA LYS A 62 -3.65 -16.12 -2.66
C LYS A 62 -4.65 -15.09 -3.18
N GLY A 63 -4.86 -15.08 -4.50
CA GLY A 63 -5.80 -14.18 -5.17
C GLY A 63 -5.22 -12.81 -5.53
N GLU A 64 -3.94 -12.56 -5.24
CA GLU A 64 -3.25 -11.31 -5.57
C GLU A 64 -3.10 -11.09 -7.08
N GLU A 65 -3.06 -12.17 -7.87
CA GLU A 65 -3.13 -12.15 -9.33
C GLU A 65 -4.47 -11.61 -9.88
N LEU A 66 -5.52 -11.61 -9.05
CA LEU A 66 -6.86 -11.15 -9.39
C LEU A 66 -7.10 -9.69 -8.99
N CYS A 67 -6.07 -8.96 -8.56
CA CYS A 67 -6.20 -7.55 -8.19
C CYS A 67 -6.20 -6.64 -9.44
N GLY A 68 -7.24 -5.82 -9.59
CA GLY A 68 -7.42 -4.85 -10.69
C GLY A 68 -6.86 -3.45 -10.40
N SER A 69 -6.24 -3.25 -9.24
CA SER A 69 -5.62 -2.00 -8.79
C SER A 69 -4.52 -2.35 -7.77
N PRO A 70 -3.67 -1.40 -7.35
CA PRO A 70 -2.59 -1.61 -6.40
C PRO A 70 -2.93 -2.18 -5.01
N ALA A 71 -4.07 -1.78 -4.44
CA ALA A 71 -4.44 -2.16 -3.07
C ALA A 71 -5.97 -2.29 -2.89
N PRO A 72 -6.68 -3.02 -3.76
CA PRO A 72 -8.13 -3.15 -3.68
C PRO A 72 -8.55 -3.84 -2.38
N VAL A 73 -9.83 -3.71 -2.03
CA VAL A 73 -10.45 -4.51 -0.97
C VAL A 73 -10.17 -6.00 -1.23
N ASN A 74 -9.84 -6.74 -0.16
CA ASN A 74 -9.38 -8.13 -0.17
C ASN A 74 -7.94 -8.39 -0.64
N SER A 75 -7.20 -7.38 -1.12
CA SER A 75 -5.76 -7.52 -1.32
C SER A 75 -5.02 -7.76 0.01
N CYS A 76 -3.77 -8.22 -0.05
CA CYS A 76 -2.89 -8.42 1.10
C CYS A 76 -2.76 -7.16 1.95
N LEU A 77 -2.60 -6.00 1.30
CA LEU A 77 -2.47 -4.72 1.99
C LEU A 77 -3.80 -4.31 2.63
N SER A 78 -4.92 -4.40 1.89
CA SER A 78 -6.22 -4.01 2.44
C SER A 78 -6.67 -4.92 3.58
N ARG A 79 -6.36 -6.23 3.52
CA ARG A 79 -6.66 -7.21 4.57
C ARG A 79 -5.95 -6.96 5.90
N LEU A 80 -4.92 -6.11 5.94
CA LEU A 80 -4.31 -5.72 7.22
C LEU A 80 -5.30 -5.03 8.15
N TYR A 81 -6.39 -4.46 7.63
CA TYR A 81 -7.47 -3.97 8.48
C TYR A 81 -8.18 -5.12 9.22
N GLU A 82 -8.68 -6.13 8.49
CA GLU A 82 -9.39 -7.29 9.07
C GLU A 82 -8.50 -8.11 10.00
N GLU A 83 -7.20 -8.20 9.69
CA GLU A 83 -6.22 -8.92 10.49
C GLU A 83 -5.71 -8.13 11.70
N HIS A 84 -6.23 -6.93 11.96
CA HIS A 84 -5.73 -6.03 13.01
C HIS A 84 -4.21 -5.84 12.93
N GLY A 85 -3.74 -5.70 11.69
CA GLY A 85 -2.33 -5.61 11.34
C GLY A 85 -1.67 -4.34 11.86
N LYS A 86 -0.34 -4.36 11.83
CA LYS A 86 0.49 -3.19 12.11
C LYS A 86 1.45 -2.95 10.96
N VAL A 87 1.63 -1.69 10.62
CA VAL A 87 2.65 -1.23 9.66
C VAL A 87 3.80 -0.61 10.46
N LEU A 88 5.02 -1.02 10.13
CA LEU A 88 6.24 -0.43 10.69
C LEU A 88 6.93 0.37 9.60
N LEU A 89 6.99 1.69 9.77
CA LEU A 89 7.76 2.58 8.89
C LEU A 89 9.12 2.81 9.54
N ILE A 90 10.16 2.17 9.01
CA ILE A 90 11.50 2.15 9.62
C ILE A 90 12.39 3.17 8.89
N GLY A 91 12.66 4.30 9.54
CA GLY A 91 13.47 5.38 8.98
C GLY A 91 12.79 6.18 7.86
N VAL A 92 11.48 6.01 7.69
CA VAL A 92 10.64 6.72 6.70
C VAL A 92 9.33 7.16 7.35
N GLY A 93 8.67 8.17 6.78
CA GLY A 93 7.38 8.69 7.25
C GLY A 93 6.19 8.17 6.44
N HIS A 94 5.04 8.84 6.63
CA HIS A 94 3.77 8.46 5.99
C HIS A 94 3.80 8.58 4.47
N GLU A 95 4.72 9.37 3.91
CA GLU A 95 4.96 9.47 2.46
C GLU A 95 5.41 8.15 1.83
N ARG A 96 5.87 7.19 2.63
CA ARG A 96 6.21 5.84 2.18
C ARG A 96 5.29 4.76 2.75
N ASN A 97 4.15 5.15 3.33
CA ASN A 97 3.19 4.22 3.90
C ASN A 97 2.18 3.73 2.85
N THR A 98 2.53 2.69 2.10
CA THR A 98 1.65 2.11 1.07
C THR A 98 0.29 1.66 1.62
N TYR A 99 0.18 1.34 2.92
CA TYR A 99 -1.11 0.96 3.49
C TYR A 99 -2.16 2.08 3.38
N LEU A 100 -1.76 3.35 3.38
CA LEU A 100 -2.70 4.46 3.21
C LEU A 100 -3.34 4.48 1.82
N HIS A 101 -2.68 3.96 0.78
CA HIS A 101 -3.35 3.71 -0.50
C HIS A 101 -4.44 2.63 -0.38
N ALA A 102 -4.21 1.61 0.44
CA ALA A 102 -5.23 0.59 0.72
C ALA A 102 -6.42 1.17 1.49
N VAL A 103 -6.18 2.18 2.35
CA VAL A 103 -7.22 2.96 3.02
C VAL A 103 -8.01 3.78 1.99
N ASP A 104 -7.33 4.51 1.11
CA ASP A 104 -7.97 5.30 0.05
C ASP A 104 -8.89 4.44 -0.83
N GLU A 105 -8.40 3.29 -1.30
CA GLU A 105 -9.20 2.36 -2.10
C GLU A 105 -10.34 1.70 -1.31
N ARG A 106 -10.10 1.33 -0.04
CA ARG A 106 -11.14 0.78 0.85
C ARG A 106 -12.28 1.77 1.08
N LEU A 107 -11.96 3.05 1.28
CA LEU A 107 -12.96 4.09 1.50
C LEU A 107 -13.59 4.57 0.19
N GLY A 108 -13.11 4.09 -0.96
CA GLY A 108 -13.62 4.48 -2.27
C GLY A 108 -13.38 5.96 -2.56
N LEU A 109 -12.26 6.52 -2.07
CA LEU A 109 -11.95 7.92 -2.31
C LEU A 109 -11.84 8.18 -3.83
N PRO A 110 -12.48 9.23 -4.34
CA PRO A 110 -12.48 9.51 -5.76
C PRO A 110 -11.07 9.91 -6.23
N ASP A 111 -10.84 9.80 -7.54
CA ASP A 111 -9.58 10.25 -8.17
C ASP A 111 -8.32 9.63 -7.53
N ARG A 112 -8.37 8.30 -7.32
CA ARG A 112 -7.24 7.49 -6.84
C ARG A 112 -6.73 6.48 -7.85
N LEU A 113 -7.49 6.20 -8.90
CA LEU A 113 -7.20 5.15 -9.89
C LEU A 113 -7.30 5.69 -11.30
N ASN A 114 -6.36 5.26 -12.15
CA ASN A 114 -6.31 5.71 -13.53
C ASN A 114 -7.58 5.29 -14.29
N PRO A 115 -8.26 6.21 -15.00
CA PRO A 115 -9.47 5.89 -15.77
C PRO A 115 -9.20 4.95 -16.94
N ASN A 116 -7.96 4.88 -17.43
CA ASN A 116 -7.55 4.05 -18.56
C ASN A 116 -6.83 2.79 -18.04
N PRO A 117 -7.48 1.62 -18.00
CA PRO A 117 -6.82 0.39 -17.56
C PRO A 117 -5.92 -0.22 -18.64
N PHE A 118 -5.10 -1.18 -18.25
CA PHE A 118 -4.33 -2.05 -19.13
C PHE A 118 -4.24 -3.45 -18.52
N VAL A 119 -3.88 -4.46 -19.30
CA VAL A 119 -3.72 -5.84 -18.79
C VAL A 119 -2.25 -6.12 -18.61
N ILE A 120 -1.89 -6.78 -17.50
CA ILE A 120 -0.53 -7.19 -17.18
C ILE A 120 -0.44 -8.72 -17.30
N THR A 121 0.57 -9.20 -18.00
CA THR A 121 0.91 -10.62 -18.01
C THR A 121 1.69 -10.97 -16.74
N ILE A 122 1.21 -11.97 -15.99
CA ILE A 122 1.80 -12.44 -14.74
C ILE A 122 2.36 -13.84 -14.98
N LYS A 123 3.64 -14.06 -14.70
CA LYS A 123 4.28 -15.37 -14.71
C LYS A 123 4.45 -15.88 -13.29
N ASP A 124 3.78 -16.99 -12.98
CA ASP A 124 3.74 -17.56 -11.64
C ASP A 124 4.96 -18.46 -11.32
N TYR A 125 4.93 -19.10 -10.15
CA TYR A 125 5.99 -20.01 -9.72
C TYR A 125 6.06 -21.30 -10.52
N ASP A 126 5.05 -21.72 -11.27
CA ASP A 126 5.11 -22.92 -12.11
C ASP A 126 5.47 -22.57 -13.56
N GLY A 127 5.58 -21.27 -13.87
CA GLY A 127 5.86 -20.74 -15.19
C GLY A 127 4.62 -20.54 -16.04
N ASN A 128 3.42 -20.65 -15.45
CA ASN A 128 2.17 -20.35 -16.14
C ASN A 128 2.06 -18.84 -16.38
N LEU A 129 1.45 -18.48 -17.51
CA LEU A 129 1.14 -17.10 -17.85
C LEU A 129 -0.34 -16.84 -17.54
N LEU A 130 -0.57 -15.93 -16.60
CA LEU A 130 -1.87 -15.43 -16.20
C LEU A 130 -2.04 -14.01 -16.75
N GLN A 131 -3.29 -13.56 -16.87
CA GLN A 131 -3.62 -12.17 -17.21
C GLN A 131 -4.27 -11.54 -15.99
N SER A 132 -3.80 -10.36 -15.59
CA SER A 132 -4.51 -9.57 -14.57
C SER A 132 -5.90 -9.19 -15.09
N PRO A 133 -6.85 -8.85 -14.20
CA PRO A 133 -7.98 -8.02 -14.60
C PRO A 133 -7.50 -6.70 -15.22
N PRO A 134 -8.38 -5.92 -15.89
CA PRO A 134 -8.06 -4.57 -16.33
C PRO A 134 -7.49 -3.73 -15.18
N PHE A 135 -6.18 -3.53 -15.18
CA PHE A 135 -5.42 -2.94 -14.09
C PHE A 135 -5.44 -1.43 -14.18
N ARG A 136 -5.84 -0.78 -13.09
CA ARG A 136 -5.84 0.68 -12.93
C ARG A 136 -4.76 1.05 -11.93
N SER A 137 -3.68 1.68 -12.38
CA SER A 137 -2.62 2.18 -11.50
C SER A 137 -3.14 3.30 -10.60
N HIS A 138 -2.45 3.59 -9.49
CA HIS A 138 -2.70 4.82 -8.76
C HIS A 138 -2.49 6.03 -9.65
N PHE A 139 -3.36 7.01 -9.48
CA PHE A 139 -3.42 8.24 -10.24
C PHE A 139 -4.29 9.24 -9.47
N CYS A 140 -3.98 10.52 -9.55
CA CYS A 140 -4.83 11.59 -9.05
C CYS A 140 -4.68 12.78 -10.00
N ALA A 141 -5.76 13.15 -10.69
CA ALA A 141 -5.79 14.32 -11.57
C ALA A 141 -5.69 15.63 -10.79
N ALA A 142 -6.20 15.65 -9.56
CA ALA A 142 -6.21 16.83 -8.70
C ALA A 142 -4.86 17.14 -8.05
N SER A 143 -3.84 16.31 -8.28
CA SER A 143 -2.52 16.44 -7.67
C SER A 143 -1.40 16.47 -8.72
N ASP A 144 -0.36 17.25 -8.45
CA ASP A 144 0.84 17.38 -9.29
C ASP A 144 1.86 16.26 -9.08
N GLN A 145 1.66 15.45 -8.05
CA GLN A 145 2.51 14.32 -7.68
C GLN A 145 1.67 13.16 -7.11
N CYS A 146 2.33 12.09 -6.67
CA CYS A 146 1.64 11.01 -6.00
C CYS A 146 1.02 11.51 -4.68
N VAL A 147 -0.26 11.21 -4.43
CA VAL A 147 -0.98 11.59 -3.19
C VAL A 147 -0.26 11.14 -1.92
N SER A 148 0.58 10.10 -2.02
CA SER A 148 1.40 9.64 -0.89
C SER A 148 2.30 10.73 -0.33
N GLU A 149 2.81 11.64 -1.16
CA GLU A 149 3.65 12.76 -0.70
C GLU A 149 2.89 13.71 0.25
N TYR A 150 1.56 13.64 0.27
CA TYR A 150 0.68 14.42 1.16
C TYR A 150 0.09 13.60 2.32
N TYR A 151 0.33 12.28 2.40
CA TYR A 151 -0.02 11.48 3.58
C TYR A 151 0.55 11.97 4.92
N PRO A 152 1.67 12.71 4.98
CA PRO A 152 2.09 13.39 6.21
C PRO A 152 1.05 14.37 6.79
N ASN A 153 0.08 14.86 6.01
CA ASN A 153 -1.00 15.71 6.51
C ASN A 153 -1.81 15.03 7.64
N TYR A 154 -1.91 13.69 7.64
CA TYR A 154 -2.63 12.94 8.68
C TYR A 154 -1.90 12.82 10.01
N LYS A 155 -0.63 13.25 10.09
CA LYS A 155 0.24 12.96 11.24
C LYS A 155 -0.38 13.36 12.58
N GLU A 156 -0.86 14.58 12.71
CA GLU A 156 -1.38 15.11 13.98
C GLU A 156 -2.65 14.37 14.42
N ALA A 157 -3.53 14.05 13.47
CA ALA A 157 -4.73 13.25 13.75
C ALA A 157 -4.37 11.84 14.23
N PHE A 158 -3.40 11.18 13.58
CA PHE A 158 -2.94 9.85 13.96
C PHE A 158 -2.24 9.80 15.32
N GLU A 159 -1.50 10.86 15.67
CA GLU A 159 -0.92 11.01 17.00
C GLU A 159 -1.99 11.24 18.06
N TYR A 160 -2.98 12.09 17.76
CA TYR A 160 -4.08 12.40 18.67
C TYR A 160 -4.95 11.17 18.98
N THR A 161 -5.33 10.40 17.96
CA THR A 161 -6.12 9.18 18.15
C THR A 161 -5.30 8.01 18.71
N GLY A 162 -3.97 8.15 18.76
CA GLY A 162 -3.05 7.15 19.29
C GLY A 162 -2.88 5.93 18.39
N CYS A 163 -3.34 5.98 17.13
CA CYS A 163 -3.18 4.90 16.16
C CYS A 163 -1.75 4.83 15.61
N VAL A 164 -0.95 5.90 15.75
CA VAL A 164 0.49 5.88 15.47
C VAL A 164 1.28 6.13 16.75
N LYS A 165 2.26 5.27 16.99
CA LYS A 165 3.23 5.39 18.09
C LYS A 165 4.65 5.38 17.54
N TYR A 166 5.59 5.88 18.32
CA TYR A 166 6.99 5.98 17.91
C TYR A 166 7.90 5.06 18.73
N ALA A 167 8.88 4.46 18.08
CA ALA A 167 9.93 3.65 18.69
C ALA A 167 11.26 3.85 17.95
N LYS A 168 12.29 3.09 18.35
CA LYS A 168 13.57 3.04 17.63
C LYS A 168 13.94 1.60 17.28
N LEU A 169 14.53 1.42 16.10
CA LEU A 169 15.20 0.19 15.69
C LEU A 169 16.62 0.55 15.24
N GLY A 170 17.62 0.23 16.06
CA GLY A 170 18.96 0.79 15.91
C GLY A 170 18.90 2.32 16.01
N ALA A 171 19.47 3.01 15.02
CA ALA A 171 19.43 4.48 14.94
C ALA A 171 18.16 5.04 14.25
N ALA A 172 17.34 4.19 13.64
CA ALA A 172 16.17 4.63 12.88
C ALA A 172 14.97 4.90 13.81
N LEU A 173 14.28 6.03 13.57
CA LEU A 173 12.93 6.26 14.08
C LEU A 173 11.96 5.29 13.41
N VAL A 174 11.06 4.69 14.20
CA VAL A 174 10.05 3.75 13.71
C VAL A 174 8.66 4.27 14.05
N TYR A 175 7.80 4.37 13.04
CA TYR A 175 6.37 4.60 13.23
C TYR A 175 5.72 3.22 13.34
N ILE A 176 5.02 2.98 14.44
CA ILE A 176 4.23 1.78 14.68
C ILE A 176 2.78 2.18 14.46
N CYS A 177 2.24 1.80 13.31
CA CYS A 177 0.94 2.25 12.85
C CYS A 177 -0.08 1.11 12.97
N ASP A 178 -1.16 1.36 13.69
CA ASP A 178 -2.31 0.46 13.81
C ASP A 178 -3.23 0.60 12.59
N CYS A 179 -3.42 -0.48 11.85
CA CYS A 179 -4.16 -0.46 10.58
C CYS A 179 -5.63 -0.04 10.74
N VAL A 180 -6.31 -0.58 11.78
CA VAL A 180 -7.71 -0.26 12.08
C VAL A 180 -7.83 1.21 12.49
N GLY A 181 -7.04 1.64 13.47
CA GLY A 181 -7.07 3.02 13.96
C GLY A 181 -6.73 4.05 12.88
N MET A 182 -5.76 3.77 11.98
CA MET A 182 -5.49 4.66 10.85
C MET A 182 -6.68 4.76 9.90
N THR A 183 -7.25 3.61 9.51
CA THR A 183 -8.38 3.56 8.57
C THR A 183 -9.58 4.32 9.12
N ASP A 184 -9.93 4.06 10.38
CA ASP A 184 -11.07 4.70 11.04
C ASP A 184 -10.83 6.20 11.23
N THR A 185 -9.59 6.61 11.54
CA THR A 185 -9.23 8.03 11.63
C THR A 185 -9.40 8.71 10.27
N VAL A 186 -8.84 8.14 9.18
CA VAL A 186 -8.98 8.71 7.83
C VAL A 186 -10.45 8.81 7.42
N LYS A 187 -11.25 7.79 7.72
CA LYS A 187 -12.69 7.81 7.44
C LYS A 187 -13.37 9.01 8.11
N VAL A 188 -13.15 9.22 9.41
CA VAL A 188 -13.73 10.36 10.15
C VAL A 188 -13.27 11.70 9.57
N LEU A 189 -12.00 11.81 9.19
CA LEU A 189 -11.46 13.03 8.58
C LEU A 189 -12.17 13.38 7.28
N PHE A 190 -12.37 12.41 6.38
CA PHE A 190 -13.07 12.64 5.12
C PHE A 190 -14.58 12.85 5.29
N GLU A 191 -15.21 12.25 6.31
CA GLU A 191 -16.62 12.52 6.64
C GLU A 191 -16.86 13.96 7.12
N ARG A 192 -15.82 14.62 7.66
CA ARG A 192 -15.88 15.99 8.20
C ARG A 192 -15.26 17.05 7.29
N SER A 193 -14.54 16.65 6.26
CA SER A 193 -13.91 17.57 5.30
C SER A 193 -14.85 17.87 4.12
N ASP A 194 -14.73 19.06 3.56
CA ASP A 194 -15.43 19.47 2.33
C ASP A 194 -14.56 19.34 1.07
N HIS A 195 -13.31 18.87 1.22
CA HIS A 195 -12.36 18.68 0.13
C HIS A 195 -11.38 17.53 0.40
N ASP A 196 -10.62 17.16 -0.62
CA ASP A 196 -9.59 16.11 -0.52
C ASP A 196 -8.39 16.60 0.29
N LEU A 197 -8.05 15.86 1.35
CA LEU A 197 -7.03 16.21 2.33
C LEU A 197 -5.60 15.86 1.91
N VAL A 198 -5.40 15.19 0.77
CA VAL A 198 -4.09 14.66 0.33
C VAL A 198 -3.77 14.91 -1.14
N ILE A 199 -4.27 16.02 -1.69
CA ILE A 199 -3.92 16.50 -3.03
C ILE A 199 -2.93 17.67 -3.02
N ARG A 200 -2.71 18.26 -1.84
CA ARG A 200 -1.75 19.33 -1.56
C ARG A 200 -1.27 19.24 -0.11
N LYS A 201 -0.20 19.96 0.22
CA LYS A 201 0.25 20.08 1.61
C LYS A 201 -0.71 20.98 2.37
N GLU A 202 -1.21 20.50 3.49
CA GLU A 202 -2.03 21.29 4.40
C GLU A 202 -2.01 20.75 5.83
N THR A 203 -2.44 21.60 6.77
CA THR A 203 -2.68 21.20 8.15
C THR A 203 -4.16 20.89 8.29
N ILE A 204 -4.48 19.67 8.72
CA ILE A 204 -5.86 19.25 8.94
C ILE A 204 -6.39 19.94 10.20
N PRO A 205 -7.54 20.65 10.13
CA PRO A 205 -8.11 21.32 11.30
C PRO A 205 -8.39 20.36 12.46
N GLU A 206 -8.12 20.81 13.69
CA GLU A 206 -8.23 19.95 14.89
C GLU A 206 -9.66 19.46 15.11
N GLU A 207 -10.66 20.28 14.77
CA GLU A 207 -12.08 19.93 14.84
C GLU A 207 -12.44 18.69 14.00
N TYR A 208 -11.65 18.34 12.99
CA TYR A 208 -11.90 17.14 12.18
C TYR A 208 -11.56 15.85 12.94
N TYR A 209 -10.71 15.88 13.97
CA TYR A 209 -10.29 14.67 14.69
C TYR A 209 -10.43 14.74 16.21
N LYS A 210 -10.71 15.90 16.80
CA LYS A 210 -10.85 16.06 18.26
C LYS A 210 -12.27 15.90 18.80
N GLY A 211 -13.29 15.99 17.96
CA GLY A 211 -14.70 15.92 18.39
C GLY A 211 -15.41 17.21 18.09
#